data_AF-A0A2N9NC68-F1
#
_entry.id   AF-A0A2N9NC68-F1
#
_cell.length_a   1.000
_cell.length_b   1.000
_cell.length_c   1.000
_cell.angle_alpha   90.00
_cell.angle_beta   90.00
_cell.angle_gamma   90.00
#
_symmetry.space_group_name_H-M   'P 1'
#
loop_
_entity.id
_entity.type
_entity.pdbx_description
1 polymer ?
#
loop_
_entity_poly.entity_id
_entity_poly.type
_entity_poly.pdbx_seq_one_letter_code
_entity_poly.pdbx_strand_id
1 'polypeptide(L)'
;MVRWENPQLGSWSGEYQFVCFNDDCPYFVRGWIWMQSQFNVNVSYRFRLEPLTGENGPLPVWSHEALRSGIIQDPNQVQDQNQDQDKEAHHA
;
A
#
# COMPACT_ATOMS: atom_id res chain seq x y z
N MET A 1 -5.74 4.88 2.02
CA MET A 1 -5.19 3.71 2.75
C MET A 1 -6.28 2.68 2.88
N VAL A 2 -5.93 1.39 2.95
CA VAL A 2 -6.90 0.30 3.10
C VAL A 2 -6.60 -0.51 4.36
N ARG A 3 -7.59 -1.23 4.87
CA ARG A 3 -7.41 -2.16 5.99
C ARG A 3 -6.64 -3.38 5.51
N TRP A 4 -5.66 -3.79 6.29
CA TRP A 4 -4.79 -4.92 6.01
C TRP A 4 -4.67 -5.79 7.25
N GLU A 5 -4.87 -7.09 7.09
CA GLU A 5 -4.91 -8.04 8.20
C GLU A 5 -3.57 -8.12 8.94
N ASN A 6 -3.61 -8.17 10.27
CA ASN A 6 -2.41 -8.42 11.05
C ASN A 6 -1.91 -9.86 10.82
N PRO A 7 -0.59 -10.10 10.74
CA PRO A 7 -0.05 -11.46 10.70
C PRO A 7 -0.47 -12.25 11.94
N GLN A 8 -0.96 -13.48 11.76
CA GLN A 8 -1.49 -14.33 12.84
C GLN A 8 -0.50 -14.57 13.99
N LEU A 9 0.81 -14.54 13.71
CA LEU A 9 1.89 -14.75 14.68
C LEU A 9 2.67 -13.45 14.97
N GLY A 10 2.11 -12.28 14.66
CA GLY A 10 2.73 -10.98 14.89
C GLY A 10 2.60 -10.50 16.33
N SER A 11 3.48 -9.56 16.72
CA SER A 11 3.38 -8.84 18.01
C SER A 11 2.43 -7.63 17.95
N TRP A 12 1.75 -7.42 16.82
CA TRP A 12 0.87 -6.28 16.62
C TRP A 12 -0.50 -6.54 17.24
N SER A 13 -0.91 -5.63 18.10
CA SER A 13 -2.26 -5.65 18.70
C SER A 13 -3.31 -5.26 17.66
N GLY A 14 -4.55 -5.71 17.88
CA GLY A 14 -5.69 -5.39 17.01
C GLY A 14 -5.86 -6.36 15.84
N GLU A 15 -6.93 -6.16 15.07
CA GLU A 15 -7.31 -7.03 13.96
C GLU A 15 -6.66 -6.64 12.63
N TYR A 16 -6.36 -5.34 12.44
CA TYR A 16 -5.85 -4.81 11.19
C TYR A 16 -4.99 -3.55 11.40
N GLN A 17 -4.16 -3.24 10.41
CA GLN A 17 -3.48 -1.96 10.26
C GLN A 17 -4.03 -1.23 9.03
N PHE A 18 -3.97 0.09 9.00
CA PHE A 18 -4.13 0.83 7.75
C PHE A 18 -2.82 0.84 6.98
N VAL A 19 -2.84 0.46 5.71
CA VAL A 19 -1.65 0.42 4.85
C VAL A 19 -1.89 1.19 3.55
N CYS A 20 -0.87 1.91 3.10
CA CYS A 20 -0.89 2.60 1.80
C CYS A 20 -0.37 1.70 0.67
N PHE A 21 -1.27 1.08 -0.10
CA PHE A 21 -0.97 0.26 -1.28
C PHE A 21 -1.01 1.05 -2.62
N ASN A 22 -0.98 2.39 -2.57
CA ASN A 22 -0.76 3.21 -3.76
C ASN A 22 0.72 3.10 -4.18
N ASP A 23 0.96 2.67 -5.42
CA ASP A 23 2.31 2.48 -5.97
C ASP A 23 2.99 3.80 -6.35
N ASP A 24 2.22 4.88 -6.49
CA ASP A 24 2.74 6.22 -6.73
C ASP A 24 3.08 6.97 -5.42
N CYS A 25 2.91 6.31 -4.26
CA CYS A 25 3.23 6.91 -2.98
C CYS A 25 4.73 7.25 -2.89
N PRO A 26 5.12 8.52 -2.64
CA PRO A 26 6.52 8.92 -2.58
C PRO A 26 7.35 8.20 -1.51
N TYR A 27 6.71 7.70 -0.45
CA TYR A 27 7.39 6.89 0.56
C TYR A 27 7.80 5.51 0.00
N PHE A 28 6.89 4.86 -0.71
CA PHE A 28 7.12 3.56 -1.35
C PHE A 28 8.11 3.66 -2.52
N VAL A 29 7.97 4.65 -3.40
CA VAL A 29 8.89 4.84 -4.54
C VAL A 29 10.32 5.11 -4.06
N ARG A 30 10.49 6.03 -3.09
CA ARG A 30 11.82 6.33 -2.54
C ARG A 30 12.43 5.15 -1.77
N GLY A 31 11.61 4.29 -1.17
CA GLY A 31 12.09 3.12 -0.43
C GLY A 31 12.88 2.15 -1.32
N TRP A 32 12.43 1.90 -2.55
CA TRP A 32 13.16 1.05 -3.51
C TRP A 32 14.55 1.62 -3.82
N ILE A 33 14.62 2.91 -4.13
CA ILE A 33 15.87 3.60 -4.44
C ILE A 33 16.81 3.56 -3.23
N TRP A 34 16.29 3.85 -2.04
CA TRP A 34 17.06 3.87 -0.81
C TRP A 34 17.68 2.50 -0.51
N MET A 35 16.87 1.45 -0.48
CA MET A 35 17.33 0.10 -0.13
C MET A 35 18.31 -0.46 -1.15
N GLN A 36 18.10 -0.19 -2.45
CA GLN A 36 19.04 -0.55 -3.49
C GLN A 36 20.38 0.20 -3.31
N SER A 37 20.35 1.51 -3.04
CA SER A 37 21.56 2.32 -2.92
C SER A 37 22.41 2.00 -1.67
N GLN A 38 21.76 1.72 -0.54
CA GLN A 38 22.44 1.54 0.74
C GLN A 38 22.85 0.09 1.00
N PHE A 39 22.06 -0.86 0.51
CA PHE A 39 22.18 -2.26 0.89
C PHE A 39 22.21 -3.22 -0.30
N ASN A 40 22.08 -2.72 -1.53
CA ASN A 40 22.05 -3.53 -2.75
C ASN A 40 20.97 -4.64 -2.72
N VAL A 41 19.80 -4.33 -2.17
CA VAL A 41 18.64 -5.24 -2.11
C VAL A 41 17.41 -4.60 -2.74
N ASN A 42 16.66 -5.42 -3.48
CA ASN A 42 15.42 -5.01 -4.15
C ASN A 42 14.22 -5.18 -3.21
N VAL A 43 14.07 -4.26 -2.27
CA VAL A 43 12.94 -4.19 -1.32
C VAL A 43 12.54 -2.73 -1.10
N SER A 44 11.35 -2.50 -0.56
CA SER A 44 10.87 -1.17 -0.16
C SER A 44 10.01 -1.24 1.11
N TYR A 45 9.40 -0.12 1.46
CA TYR A 45 8.49 0.03 2.60
C TYR A 45 7.17 0.64 2.16
N ARG A 46 6.07 0.06 2.64
CA ARG A 46 4.74 0.69 2.66
C ARG A 46 4.57 1.42 3.99
N PHE A 47 3.81 2.50 4.02
CA PHE A 47 3.44 3.14 5.29
C PHE A 47 2.30 2.37 5.95
N ARG A 48 2.44 2.04 7.25
CA ARG A 48 1.40 1.45 8.09
C ARG A 48 1.00 2.37 9.25
N LEU A 49 -0.25 2.27 9.69
CA LEU A 49 -0.83 3.00 10.82
C LEU A 49 -1.76 2.10 11.64
N GLU A 50 -1.52 2.04 12.95
CA GLU A 50 -2.36 1.35 13.92
C GLU A 50 -3.55 2.23 14.30
N PRO A 51 -4.80 1.80 14.04
CA PRO A 51 -5.98 2.61 14.29
C PRO A 51 -6.19 2.99 15.77
N LEU A 52 -5.84 2.14 16.73
CA LEU A 52 -6.15 2.39 18.13
C LEU A 52 -5.16 3.33 18.81
N THR A 53 -3.87 3.15 18.54
CA THR A 53 -2.80 3.88 19.23
C THR A 53 -2.20 5.01 18.40
N GLY A 54 -2.44 5.02 17.08
CA GLY A 54 -1.78 5.93 16.13
C GLY A 54 -0.32 5.59 15.87
N GLU A 55 0.18 4.48 16.43
CA GLU A 55 1.53 3.99 16.14
C GLU A 55 1.66 3.72 14.64
N ASN A 56 2.76 4.17 14.04
CA ASN A 56 2.96 4.07 12.60
C ASN A 56 4.40 3.74 12.27
N GLY A 57 4.64 3.32 11.03
CA GLY A 57 5.99 3.01 10.59
C GLY A 57 6.10 2.30 9.25
N PRO A 58 7.31 1.85 8.91
CA PRO A 58 7.56 1.07 7.71
C PRO A 58 6.97 -0.34 7.82
N LEU A 59 6.35 -0.79 6.74
CA LEU A 59 5.98 -2.18 6.48
C LEU A 59 6.82 -2.69 5.29
N PRO A 60 7.80 -3.59 5.50
CA PRO A 60 8.70 -4.03 4.44
C PRO A 60 7.98 -4.86 3.37
N VAL A 61 8.36 -4.65 2.11
CA VAL A 61 7.81 -5.34 0.95
C VAL A 61 8.91 -5.73 -0.03
N TRP A 62 8.80 -6.92 -0.61
CA TRP A 62 9.77 -7.48 -1.57
C TRP A 62 9.30 -7.44 -3.03
N SER A 63 8.09 -6.94 -3.27
CA SER A 63 7.54 -6.65 -4.60
C SER A 63 6.40 -5.63 -4.49
N HIS A 64 5.92 -5.13 -5.63
CA HIS A 64 4.70 -4.30 -5.67
C HIS A 64 3.46 -5.04 -5.15
N GLU A 65 3.41 -6.35 -5.38
CA GLU A 65 2.30 -7.22 -4.99
C GLU A 65 2.38 -7.76 -3.55
N ALA A 66 3.55 -7.63 -2.91
CA ALA A 66 3.75 -8.14 -1.56
C ALA A 66 2.69 -7.59 -0.61
N LEU A 67 2.12 -8.50 0.19
CA LEU A 67 1.11 -8.24 1.22
C LEU A 67 -0.29 -7.87 0.71
N ARG A 68 -0.51 -7.68 -0.61
CA ARG A 68 -1.84 -7.32 -1.14
C ARG A 68 -2.92 -8.39 -0.88
N SER A 69 -2.53 -9.66 -0.74
CA SER A 69 -3.46 -10.75 -0.41
C SER A 69 -4.16 -10.59 0.96
N GLY A 70 -3.55 -9.84 1.87
CA GLY A 70 -4.11 -9.56 3.19
C GLY A 70 -4.96 -8.29 3.25
N ILE A 71 -5.25 -7.66 2.11
CA ILE A 71 -6.16 -6.50 2.07
C ILE A 71 -7.56 -7.00 2.43
N ILE A 72 -8.13 -6.42 3.48
CA ILE A 72 -9.49 -6.72 3.92
C ILE A 72 -10.44 -5.97 2.99
N GLN A 73 -11.17 -6.73 2.15
CA GLN A 73 -12.18 -6.16 1.27
C GLN A 73 -13.37 -5.69 2.11
N ASP A 74 -13.72 -4.41 1.96
CA ASP A 74 -14.94 -3.90 2.51
C ASP A 74 -16.07 -4.20 1.51
N PRO A 75 -17.13 -4.96 1.89
CA PRO A 75 -18.19 -5.34 0.96
C PRO A 75 -18.97 -4.14 0.36
N ASN A 76 -18.73 -2.93 0.86
CA ASN A 76 -19.36 -1.69 0.41
C ASN A 76 -18.43 -0.74 -0.38
N GLN A 77 -17.20 -1.15 -0.72
CA GLN A 77 -16.24 -0.32 -1.48
C GLN A 77 -16.14 -0.83 -2.92
N VAL A 78 -17.13 -0.46 -3.74
CA VAL A 78 -17.11 -0.70 -5.19
C VAL A 78 -16.03 0.20 -5.81
N GLN A 79 -15.09 -0.41 -6.54
CA GLN A 79 -14.01 0.30 -7.21
C GLN A 79 -14.53 0.95 -8.50
N ASP A 80 -14.87 2.23 -8.43
CA ASP A 80 -15.03 3.07 -9.61
C ASP A 80 -13.64 3.30 -10.25
N GLN A 81 -13.23 2.38 -11.12
CA GLN A 81 -12.17 2.59 -12.09
C GLN A 81 -12.75 2.36 -13.48
N ASN A 82 -13.53 3.29 -13.99
CA ASN A 82 -13.83 3.43 -15.43
C ASN A 82 -14.58 4.75 -15.67
N GLN A 83 -13.85 5.81 -16.00
CA GLN A 83 -14.29 6.92 -16.87
C GLN A 83 -13.13 7.91 -17.01
N ASP A 84 -12.39 7.81 -18.12
CA ASP A 84 -11.80 8.93 -18.86
C ASP A 84 -10.98 8.39 -20.05
N GLN A 85 -11.68 7.77 -21.00
CA GLN A 85 -11.22 7.64 -22.40
C GLN A 85 -12.44 7.76 -23.30
N ASP A 86 -12.95 8.98 -23.44
CA ASP A 86 -13.82 9.40 -24.55
C ASP A 86 -13.99 10.92 -24.47
N LYS A 87 -13.02 11.69 -25.00
CA LYS A 87 -13.18 13.10 -25.42
C LYS A 87 -11.89 13.65 -26.07
N GLU A 88 -11.44 13.01 -27.13
CA GLU A 88 -10.63 13.71 -28.14
C GLU A 88 -10.94 13.17 -29.54
N ALA A 89 -12.20 13.33 -29.94
CA ALA A 89 -12.60 13.38 -31.34
C ALA A 89 -13.51 14.60 -31.51
N HIS A 90 -13.15 15.47 -32.46
CA HIS A 90 -13.83 16.71 -32.88
C HIS A 90 -13.45 18.02 -32.17
N HIS A 91 -12.23 18.51 -32.44
CA HIS A 91 -12.07 19.87 -32.98
C HIS A 91 -10.66 20.08 -33.58
N ALA A 92 -10.54 19.93 -34.90
CA ALA A 92 -9.73 20.75 -35.83
C ALA A 92 -9.72 20.08 -37.20
#